data_AF-A0A0F8Z6H2-F1
#
_entry.id   AF-A0A0F8Z6H2-F1
#
_cell.length_a   1.000
_cell.length_b   1.000
_cell.length_c   1.000
_cell.angle_alpha   90.00
_cell.angle_beta   90.00
_cell.angle_gamma   90.00
#
_symmetry.space_group_name_H-M   'P 1'
#
loop_
_entity.id
_entity.type
_entity.pdbx_description
1 polymer ?
#
loop_
_entity_poly.entity_id
_entity_poly.type
_entity_poly.pdbx_seq_one_letter_code
_entity_poly.pdbx_strand_id
1 'polypeptide(L)' 'RRYSLPESVVYGLGSGIGWALAIVGFAAIRERLRYADIPEGLRGLGISFIVTGLMSMGFSAFVGVGLP' A
#
# COMPACT_ATOMS: atom_id res chain seq x y z
N ARG A 1 2.83 25.30 6.18
CA ARG A 1 2.04 25.15 7.41
C ARG A 1 3.01 25.10 8.58
N ARG A 2 2.85 25.94 9.60
CA ARG A 2 3.61 25.82 10.86
C ARG A 2 3.02 24.63 11.62
N TYR A 3 3.54 23.42 11.40
CA TYR A 3 3.18 22.30 12.25
C TYR A 3 3.83 22.52 13.61
N SER A 4 3.04 22.54 14.67
CA SER A 4 3.57 22.44 16.02
C SER A 4 4.18 21.04 16.22
N LEU A 5 5.20 20.92 17.09
CA LEU A 5 5.84 19.63 17.41
C LEU A 5 4.83 18.46 17.61
N PRO A 6 3.72 18.63 18.35
CA PRO A 6 2.73 17.56 18.50
C PRO A 6 2.01 17.18 17.20
N GLU A 7 1.69 18.14 16.33
CA GLU A 7 1.04 17.85 15.04
C GLU A 7 1.99 17.12 14.07
N SER A 8 3.28 17.47 14.07
CA SER A 8 4.28 16.75 13.26
C SER A 8 4.46 15.31 13.71
N VAL A 9 4.42 15.04 15.02
CA VAL A 9 4.52 13.67 15.57
C VAL A 9 3.33 12.83 15.15
N VAL A 10 2.10 13.35 15.28
CA VAL A 10 0.88 12.64 14.87
C VAL A 10 0.86 12.41 13.35
N TYR A 11 1.25 13.42 12.56
CA TYR A 11 1.33 13.28 11.10
C TYR A 11 2.39 12.26 10.67
N GLY A 12 3.55 12.26 11.33
CA GLY A 12 4.62 11.29 11.08
C GLY A 12 4.22 9.86 11.46
N LEU A 13 3.59 9.67 12.62
CA LEU A 13 3.08 8.38 13.06
C LEU A 13 1.96 7.86 12.16
N GLY A 14 0.98 8.71 11.80
CA GLY A 14 -0.09 8.35 10.89
C GLY A 14 0.43 7.94 9.50
N SER A 15 1.37 8.72 8.97
CA SER A 15 2.01 8.41 7.68
C SER A 15 2.85 7.13 7.73
N GLY A 16 3.58 6.90 8.83
CA GLY A 16 4.37 5.69 9.05
C GLY A 16 3.51 4.42 9.15
N ILE A 17 2.39 4.49 9.89
CA ILE A 17 1.43 3.38 10.01
C ILE A 17 0.80 3.08 8.65
N GLY A 18 0.40 4.10 7.89
CA GLY A 18 -0.15 3.91 6.54
C GLY A 18 0.84 3.23 5.58
N TRP A 19 2.10 3.64 5.62
CA TRP A 19 3.15 3.00 4.82
C TRP A 19 3.42 1.55 5.25
N ALA A 20 3.46 1.28 6.56
CA ALA A 20 3.63 -0.08 7.08
C ALA A 20 2.49 -1.00 6.64
N LEU A 21 1.23 -0.53 6.71
CA LEU A 21 0.06 -1.27 6.21
C LEU A 21 0.16 -1.58 4.71
N ALA A 22 0.63 -0.61 3.91
CA ALA A 22 0.81 -0.81 2.47
C ALA A 22 1.84 -1.91 2.17
N ILE A 23 2.96 -1.95 2.88
CA ILE A 23 4.00 -2.98 2.68
C ILE A 23 3.54 -4.35 3.16
N VAL A 24 2.89 -4.43 4.32
CA VAL A 24 2.35 -5.69 4.83
C VAL A 24 1.30 -6.27 3.88
N GLY A 25 0.41 -5.43 3.35
CA GLY A 25 -0.57 -5.83 2.33
C GLY A 25 0.11 -6.35 1.07
N PHE A 26 1.12 -5.64 0.56
CA PHE A 26 1.88 -6.08 -0.61
C PHE A 26 2.60 -7.43 -0.37
N ALA A 27 3.20 -7.63 0.80
CA ALA A 27 3.84 -8.88 1.17
C ALA A 27 2.83 -10.03 1.26
N ALA A 28 1.67 -9.82 1.86
CA ALA A 28 0.60 -10.81 1.94
C ALA A 28 0.10 -11.25 0.55
N ILE A 29 -0.03 -10.31 -0.40
CA ILE A 29 -0.40 -10.63 -1.77
C ILE A 29 0.71 -11.41 -2.48
N ARG A 30 1.99 -11.05 -2.29
CA ARG A 30 3.12 -11.83 -2.86
C ARG A 30 3.19 -13.24 -2.31
N GLU A 31 2.95 -13.43 -1.02
CA GLU A 31 2.90 -14.75 -0.38
C GLU A 31 1.80 -15.61 -1.02
N ARG A 32 0.58 -15.07 -1.14
CA ARG A 32 -0.56 -15.74 -1.79
C ARG A 32 -0.27 -16.11 -3.24
N LEU A 33 0.39 -15.24 -3.99
CA LEU A 33 0.77 -15.47 -5.38
C LEU A 33 1.79 -16.60 -5.54
N ARG A 34 2.71 -16.77 -4.57
CA ARG A 34 3.69 -17.87 -4.61
C ARG A 34 3.03 -19.25 -4.58
N TYR A 35 1.87 -19.36 -3.94
CA TYR A 35 1.05 -20.57 -3.91
C TYR A 35 0.13 -20.72 -5.12
N ALA A 36 0.01 -19.71 -5.98
CA ALA A 36 -0.79 -19.76 -7.19
C ALA A 36 0.04 -20.23 -8.39
N ASP A 37 -0.60 -20.94 -9.32
CA ASP A 37 0.00 -21.37 -10.58
C ASP A 37 0.16 -20.19 -11.55
N ILE A 38 1.20 -19.37 -11.31
CA ILE A 38 1.53 -18.23 -12.17
C ILE A 38 2.37 -18.72 -13.36
N PRO A 39 1.98 -18.41 -14.62
CA PRO A 39 2.77 -18.76 -15.80
C PRO A 39 4.17 -18.15 -15.76
N GLU A 40 5.19 -18.90 -16.19
CA GLU A 40 6.61 -18.58 -15.98
C GLU A 40 7.04 -17.20 -16.48
N GLY A 41 6.45 -16.71 -17.58
CA GLY A 41 6.76 -15.39 -18.13
C GLY A 41 6.25 -14.20 -17.30
N LEU A 42 5.31 -14.42 -16.37
CA LEU A 42 4.74 -13.38 -15.50
C LEU A 42 5.27 -13.44 -14.06
N ARG A 43 6.06 -14.46 -13.72
CA ARG A 43 6.66 -14.62 -12.40
C ARG A 43 7.64 -13.49 -12.11
N GLY A 44 7.60 -12.97 -10.89
CA GLY A 44 8.54 -11.96 -10.41
C GLY A 44 8.07 -10.53 -10.62
N LEU A 45 8.49 -9.88 -11.72
CA LEU A 45 8.32 -8.43 -11.92
C LEU A 45 6.96 -8.04 -12.48
N GLY A 46 6.49 -8.72 -13.54
CA GLY A 46 5.25 -8.35 -14.23
C GLY A 46 4.04 -8.40 -13.30
N ILE A 47 3.89 -9.50 -12.56
CA ILE A 47 2.75 -9.65 -11.65
C ILE A 47 2.82 -8.70 -10.44
N SER A 48 4.01 -8.33 -10.00
CA SER A 48 4.19 -7.35 -8.92
C SER A 48 3.66 -5.98 -9.32
N PHE A 49 3.85 -5.55 -10.57
CA PHE A 49 3.27 -4.30 -11.08
C PHE A 49 1.75 -4.34 -11.17
N ILE A 50 1.17 -5.46 -11.61
CA ILE A 50 -0.28 -5.65 -11.66
C ILE A 50 -0.88 -5.58 -10.25
N VAL A 51 -0.25 -6.26 -9.28
CA VAL A 51 -0.65 -6.22 -7.88
C VAL A 51 -0.57 -4.80 -7.32
N THR A 52 0.51 -4.07 -7.56
CA THR A 52 0.64 -2.67 -7.11
C THR A 52 -0.43 -1.78 -7.75
N GLY A 53 -0.77 -1.98 -9.03
CA GLY A 53 -1.85 -1.26 -9.70
C GLY A 53 -3.22 -1.53 -9.09
N LEU A 54 -3.54 -2.79 -8.80
CA LEU A 54 -4.78 -3.19 -8.11
C LEU A 54 -4.81 -2.65 -6.67
N MET A 55 -3.68 -2.68 -5.97
CA MET A 55 -3.55 -2.14 -4.63
C MET A 55 -3.77 -0.62 -4.62
N SER A 56 -3.25 0.10 -5.63
CA SER A 56 -3.49 1.54 -5.81
C SER A 56 -4.98 1.87 -6.00
N MET A 57 -5.71 1.06 -6.79
CA MET A 57 -7.16 1.21 -6.94
C MET A 57 -7.90 0.99 -5.61
N GLY A 58 -7.47 0.02 -4.79
CA GLY A 58 -8.00 -0.18 -3.44
C GLY A 58 -7.72 0.99 -2.50
N PHE A 59 -6.50 1.53 -2.52
CA PHE A 59 -6.15 2.71 -1.72
C PHE A 59 -6.86 3.99 -2.18
N SER A 60 -7.17 4.10 -3.47
CA SER A 60 -7.90 5.24 -4.04
C SER A 60 -9.30 5.40 -3.43
N ALA A 61 -9.91 4.33 -2.92
CA ALA A 61 -11.18 4.39 -2.19
C ALA A 61 -11.11 5.23 -0.90
N PHE A 62 -9.94 5.33 -0.27
CA PHE A 62 -9.74 6.13 0.94
C PHE A 62 -9.38 7.59 0.67
N VAL A 63 -9.01 7.93 -0.56
CA VAL A 63 -8.63 9.31 -0.96
C VAL A 63 -9.83 10.26 -0.93
N GLY A 64 -11.06 9.74 -1.10
CA GLY A 64 -12.30 10.52 -1.04
C GLY A 64 -12.80 10.85 0.38
N VAL A 65 -12.16 10.34 1.44
CA VAL A 65 -12.50 10.68 2.83
C VAL A 65 -11.88 12.05 3.17
N GLY A 66 -12.49 13.10 2.63
CA GLY A 66 -12.26 14.48 3.04
C GLY A 66 -13.26 14.87 4.11
N LEU A 67 -12.78 15.30 5.28
CA LEU A 67 -13.60 16.02 6.26
C LEU A 67 -14.07 17.33 5.62
N PRO A 68 -15.35 17.73 5.76
CA PRO A 68 -15.85 19.01 5.26
C PRO A 68 -15.12 20.21 5.89
#